data_AF-A0A3S4KUL2-F1
#
_entry.id   AF-A0A3S4KUL2-F1
#
_cell.length_a   1.000
_cell.length_b   1.000
_cell.length_c   1.000
_cell.angle_alpha   90.00
_cell.angle_beta   90.00
_cell.angle_gamma   90.00
#
_symmetry.space_group_name_H-M   'P 1'
#
loop_
_entity.id
_entity.type
_entity.pdbx_description
1 polymer ?
#
loop_
_entity_poly.entity_id
_entity_poly.type
_entity_poly.pdbx_seq_one_letter_code
_entity_poly.pdbx_strand_id
1 'polypeptide(L)'
;MADAEPFVFLPRRKDHEYSLDHYQHRFYLRSNRHGKNFGLYRTRMRDEQQWEELIPPRDNIMLEGFTLFTDWLVVEERQRGLTSLRQINRKTREVIGIALMIRPM
;
A
#
# COMPACT_ATOMS: atom_id res chain seq x y z
N MET A 1 0.47 -27.95 -14.48
CA MET A 1 0.25 -26.51 -14.75
C MET A 1 1.62 -25.94 -15.04
N ALA A 2 1.80 -25.39 -16.24
CA ALA A 2 3.11 -24.96 -16.73
C ALA A 2 3.70 -23.90 -15.80
N ASP A 3 4.98 -24.06 -15.45
CA ASP A 3 5.76 -23.05 -14.75
C ASP A 3 5.67 -21.74 -15.55
N ALA A 4 5.04 -20.72 -14.96
CA ALA A 4 4.96 -19.42 -15.59
C ALA A 4 6.32 -18.74 -15.49
N GLU A 5 6.89 -18.38 -16.65
CA GLU A 5 8.14 -17.63 -16.69
C GLU A 5 8.01 -16.30 -15.92
N PRO A 6 8.97 -15.97 -15.03
CA PRO A 6 8.95 -14.71 -14.32
C PRO A 6 9.05 -13.55 -15.32
N PHE A 7 8.27 -12.51 -15.10
CA PHE A 7 8.27 -11.31 -15.94
C PHE A 7 8.43 -10.06 -15.09
N VAL A 8 9.02 -9.03 -15.70
CA VAL A 8 9.18 -7.72 -15.06
C VAL A 8 7.81 -7.03 -14.96
N PHE A 9 7.42 -6.65 -13.74
CA PHE A 9 6.20 -5.87 -13.50
C PHE A 9 6.38 -4.41 -13.94
N LEU A 10 7.38 -3.73 -13.37
CA LEU A 10 7.76 -2.37 -13.72
C LEU A 10 9.30 -2.28 -13.79
N PRO A 11 9.90 -1.77 -14.88
CA PRO A 11 11.34 -1.56 -14.94
C PRO A 11 11.83 -0.62 -13.84
N ARG A 12 13.02 -0.89 -13.28
CA ARG A 12 13.62 -0.05 -12.23
C ARG A 12 13.90 1.35 -12.77
N ARG A 13 13.60 2.36 -11.97
CA ARG A 13 13.99 3.76 -12.19
C ARG A 13 14.67 4.30 -10.94
N LYS A 14 15.61 5.22 -11.12
CA LYS A 14 16.30 5.87 -10.00
C LYS A 14 15.28 6.57 -9.11
N ASP A 15 15.48 6.48 -7.78
CA ASP A 15 14.67 7.10 -6.74
C ASP A 15 13.18 6.66 -6.69
N HIS A 16 12.79 5.65 -7.49
CA HIS A 16 11.46 5.06 -7.46
C HIS A 16 11.46 3.76 -6.66
N GLU A 17 10.89 3.82 -5.46
CA GLU A 17 10.65 2.66 -4.61
C GLU A 17 9.20 2.21 -4.74
N TYR A 18 9.00 0.90 -4.91
CA TYR A 18 7.69 0.29 -4.78
C TYR A 18 7.77 -1.14 -4.24
N SER A 19 6.74 -1.56 -3.52
CA SER A 19 6.47 -2.95 -3.18
C SER A 19 5.13 -3.38 -3.78
N LEU A 20 4.98 -4.69 -4.04
CA LEU A 20 3.88 -5.27 -4.79
C LEU A 20 3.28 -6.45 -4.01
N ASP A 21 1.95 -6.51 -3.98
CA ASP A 21 1.19 -7.69 -3.57
C ASP A 21 0.06 -7.96 -4.58
N HIS A 22 -0.51 -9.16 -4.59
CA HIS A 22 -1.55 -9.57 -5.51
C HIS A 22 -2.72 -10.25 -4.79
N TYR A 23 -3.93 -9.76 -5.08
CA TYR A 23 -5.16 -10.31 -4.53
C TYR A 23 -6.33 -10.15 -5.51
N GLN A 24 -7.12 -11.23 -5.71
CA GLN A 24 -8.31 -11.25 -6.57
C GLN A 24 -8.10 -10.58 -7.96
N HIS A 25 -7.08 -11.02 -8.69
CA HIS A 25 -6.75 -10.53 -10.04
C HIS A 25 -6.40 -9.04 -10.11
N ARG A 26 -5.93 -8.49 -8.99
CA ARG A 26 -5.47 -7.10 -8.89
C ARG A 26 -4.15 -7.06 -8.15
N PHE A 27 -3.29 -6.17 -8.62
CA PHE A 27 -2.06 -5.80 -7.95
C PHE A 27 -2.32 -4.61 -7.03
N TYR A 28 -1.68 -4.64 -5.87
CA TYR A 28 -1.65 -3.57 -4.90
C TYR A 28 -0.21 -3.13 -4.74
N LEU A 29 0.01 -1.81 -4.79
CA LEU A 29 1.35 -1.25 -4.79
C LEU A 29 1.48 -0.17 -3.75
N ARG A 30 2.46 -0.30 -2.88
CA ARG A 30 2.97 0.84 -2.12
C ARG A 30 4.09 1.46 -2.93
N SER A 31 3.97 2.72 -3.33
CA SER A 31 4.90 3.37 -4.26
C SER A 31 5.14 4.84 -3.89
N ASN A 32 6.37 5.32 -4.07
CA ASN A 32 6.72 6.74 -3.88
C ASN A 32 6.55 7.61 -5.13
N ARG A 33 5.89 7.09 -6.19
CA ARG A 33 5.71 7.75 -7.50
C ARG A 33 5.27 9.23 -7.40
N HIS A 34 4.31 9.54 -6.53
CA HIS A 34 3.77 10.90 -6.37
C HIS A 34 4.21 11.59 -5.08
N GLY A 35 5.12 11.00 -4.30
CA GLY A 35 5.59 11.60 -3.04
C GLY A 35 6.42 10.66 -2.18
N LYS A 36 7.37 11.24 -1.42
CA LYS A 36 8.31 10.50 -0.57
C LYS A 36 7.64 9.71 0.56
N ASN A 37 6.42 10.08 0.93
CA ASN A 37 5.66 9.44 2.00
C ASN A 37 4.82 8.23 1.55
N PHE A 38 4.96 7.85 0.28
CA PHE A 38 4.30 6.71 -0.36
C PHE A 38 2.77 6.81 -0.44
N GLY A 39 2.23 6.30 -1.53
CA GLY A 39 0.80 6.06 -1.72
C GLY A 39 0.53 4.57 -1.87
N LEU A 40 -0.72 4.18 -1.65
CA LEU A 40 -1.23 2.85 -1.99
C LEU A 40 -2.04 2.94 -3.27
N TYR A 41 -1.67 2.12 -4.25
CA TYR A 41 -2.27 2.06 -5.57
C TYR A 41 -2.84 0.67 -5.85
N ARG A 42 -3.77 0.59 -6.79
CA ARG A 42 -4.37 -0.64 -7.27
C ARG A 42 -4.42 -0.66 -8.79
N THR A 43 -4.15 -1.81 -9.39
CA THR A 43 -4.25 -1.96 -10.85
C THR A 43 -4.53 -3.39 -11.26
N ARG A 44 -5.07 -3.57 -12.47
CA ARG A 44 -5.10 -4.86 -13.18
C ARG A 44 -3.98 -4.97 -14.21
N MET A 45 -3.37 -3.84 -14.57
CA MET A 45 -2.41 -3.70 -15.64
C MET A 45 -1.08 -3.19 -15.09
N ARG A 46 0.02 -3.60 -15.74
CA ARG A 46 1.37 -3.15 -15.35
C ARG A 46 1.61 -1.68 -15.63
N ASP A 47 0.91 -1.13 -16.63
CA ASP A 47 1.03 0.28 -17.01
C ASP A 47 0.78 1.18 -15.80
N GLU A 48 1.82 1.93 -15.44
CA GLU A 48 1.82 2.86 -14.31
C GLU A 48 0.76 3.96 -14.46
N GLN A 49 0.40 4.34 -15.69
CA GLN A 49 -0.64 5.34 -15.93
C GLN A 49 -2.03 4.85 -15.55
N GLN A 50 -2.23 3.52 -15.44
CA GLN A 50 -3.51 2.88 -15.13
C GLN A 50 -3.69 2.61 -13.63
N TRP A 51 -2.72 3.02 -12.80
CA TRP A 51 -2.78 2.80 -11.36
C TRP A 51 -3.82 3.72 -10.72
N GLU A 52 -4.77 3.12 -10.05
CA GLU A 52 -5.80 3.81 -9.27
C GLU A 52 -5.28 4.09 -7.87
N GLU A 53 -5.36 5.34 -7.43
CA GLU A 53 -5.00 5.73 -6.06
C GLU A 53 -6.06 5.26 -5.07
N LEU A 54 -5.67 4.37 -4.15
CA LEU A 54 -6.50 3.96 -3.02
C LEU A 54 -6.25 4.83 -1.79
N ILE A 55 -4.99 5.14 -1.53
CA ILE A 55 -4.55 6.06 -0.48
C ILE A 55 -3.48 6.94 -1.10
N PRO A 56 -3.76 8.23 -1.38
CA PRO A 56 -2.76 9.11 -1.94
C PRO A 56 -1.64 9.36 -0.92
N PRO A 57 -0.41 9.68 -1.38
CA PRO A 57 0.64 10.19 -0.49
C PRO A 57 0.15 11.40 0.29
N ARG A 58 0.57 11.51 1.56
CA ARG A 58 0.21 12.63 2.46
C ARG A 58 1.47 13.22 3.05
N ASP A 59 1.58 14.55 3.10
CA ASP A 59 2.81 15.24 3.52
C ASP A 59 3.24 14.93 4.97
N ASN A 60 2.27 14.64 5.83
CA ASN A 60 2.50 14.45 7.27
C ASN A 60 2.38 12.99 7.73
N ILE A 61 2.09 12.05 6.83
CA ILE A 61 1.85 10.65 7.16
C ILE A 61 2.62 9.76 6.20
N MET A 62 3.61 9.05 6.73
CA MET A 62 4.36 8.03 6.00
C MET A 62 3.56 6.73 5.97
N LEU A 63 3.26 6.22 4.78
CA LEU A 63 2.76 4.86 4.63
C LEU A 63 3.94 3.89 4.67
N GLU A 64 4.10 3.15 5.76
CA GLU A 64 5.23 2.22 5.96
C GLU A 64 4.97 0.87 5.28
N GLY A 65 3.75 0.38 5.33
CA GLY A 65 3.40 -0.94 4.80
C GLY A 65 1.91 -1.17 4.65
N PHE A 66 1.56 -2.30 4.05
CA PHE A 66 0.18 -2.77 3.97
C PHE A 66 0.12 -4.30 3.94
N THR A 67 -1.01 -4.84 4.39
CA THR A 67 -1.34 -6.27 4.34
C THR A 67 -2.77 -6.46 3.85
N LEU A 68 -2.97 -7.39 2.93
CA LEU A 68 -4.28 -7.71 2.36
C LEU A 68 -4.86 -8.96 3.04
N PHE A 69 -6.09 -8.84 3.52
CA PHE A 69 -6.93 -9.94 3.99
C PHE A 69 -8.14 -10.10 3.07
N THR A 70 -8.99 -11.11 3.34
CA THR A 70 -10.16 -11.42 2.50
C THR A 70 -11.07 -10.21 2.28
N ASP A 71 -11.39 -9.49 3.36
CA ASP A 71 -12.27 -8.32 3.32
C ASP A 71 -11.58 -7.03 3.80
N TRP A 72 -10.45 -7.15 4.48
CA TRP A 72 -9.76 -6.03 5.11
C TRP A 72 -8.45 -5.70 4.39
N LEU A 73 -8.15 -4.41 4.32
CA LEU A 73 -6.84 -3.87 4.02
C LEU A 73 -6.33 -3.23 5.31
N VAL A 74 -5.18 -3.69 5.81
CA VAL A 74 -4.52 -3.07 6.95
C VAL A 74 -3.32 -2.29 6.44
N VAL A 75 -3.19 -1.04 6.87
CA VAL A 75 -2.04 -0.19 6.56
C VAL A 75 -1.32 0.22 7.83
N GLU A 76 0.01 0.28 7.74
CA GLU A 76 0.88 0.79 8.80
C GLU A 76 1.30 2.22 8.42
N GLU A 77 0.99 3.17 9.30
CA GLU A 77 1.20 4.60 9.08
C GLU A 77 2.01 5.19 10.22
N ARG A 78 3.02 6.01 9.88
CA ARG A 78 3.80 6.78 10.86
C ARG A 78 3.52 8.26 10.72
N GLN A 79 3.14 8.90 11.82
CA GLN A 79 2.90 10.33 11.91
C GLN A 79 3.54 10.90 13.18
N ARG A 80 4.36 11.94 13.05
CA ARG A 80 5.09 12.56 14.19
C ARG A 80 5.85 11.54 15.05
N GLY A 81 6.43 10.54 14.41
CA GLY A 81 7.19 9.46 15.07
C GLY A 81 6.34 8.35 15.69
N LEU A 82 5.01 8.49 15.75
CA LEU A 82 4.09 7.48 16.27
C LEU A 82 3.60 6.58 15.15
N THR A 83 3.66 5.27 15.37
CA THR A 83 3.11 4.25 14.46
C THR A 83 1.64 3.99 14.80
N SER A 84 0.84 3.79 13.76
CA SER A 84 -0.57 3.43 13.87
C SER A 84 -0.93 2.39 12.82
N LEU A 85 -1.91 1.56 13.12
CA LEU A 85 -2.53 0.66 12.17
C LEU A 85 -3.90 1.18 11.81
N ARG A 86 -4.25 1.17 10.52
CA ARG A 86 -5.59 1.49 10.06
C ARG A 86 -6.14 0.32 9.27
N GLN A 87 -7.29 -0.18 9.70
CA GLN A 87 -7.99 -1.27 9.04
C GLN A 87 -9.11 -0.68 8.20
N ILE A 88 -9.21 -1.11 6.95
CA ILE A 88 -10.18 -0.62 5.97
C ILE A 88 -10.92 -1.83 5.42
N ASN A 89 -12.21 -1.93 5.70
CA ASN A 89 -13.06 -2.95 5.09
C ASN A 89 -13.32 -2.55 3.63
N ARG A 90 -12.90 -3.39 2.68
CA ARG A 90 -12.99 -3.07 1.25
C ARG A 90 -14.40 -3.22 0.68
N LYS A 91 -15.30 -3.93 1.38
CA LYS A 91 -16.71 -4.10 0.99
C LYS A 91 -17.57 -2.98 1.55
N THR A 92 -17.44 -2.69 2.85
CA THR A 92 -18.30 -1.72 3.55
C THR A 92 -17.72 -0.31 3.60
N ARG A 93 -16.41 -0.16 3.33
CA ARG A 93 -15.62 1.07 3.54
C ARG A 93 -15.52 1.52 5.00
N GLU A 94 -15.85 0.63 5.94
CA GLU A 94 -15.60 0.86 7.36
C GLU A 94 -14.09 1.06 7.60
N VAL A 95 -13.76 2.03 8.46
CA VAL A 95 -12.38 2.35 8.82
C VAL A 95 -12.22 2.32 10.34
N ILE A 96 -11.26 1.54 10.82
CA ILE A 96 -10.92 1.43 12.24
C ILE A 96 -9.45 1.81 12.41
N GLY A 97 -9.19 2.86 13.21
CA GLY A 97 -7.84 3.28 13.59
C GLY A 97 -7.41 2.64 14.91
N ILE A 98 -6.23 2.04 14.94
CA ILE A 98 -5.56 1.52 16.13
C ILE A 98 -4.26 2.31 16.32
N ALA A 99 -4.23 3.18 17.32
CA ALA A 99 -3.00 3.86 17.72
C ALA A 99 -2.13 2.92 18.56
N LEU A 100 -0.89 2.67 18.13
CA LEU A 100 0.09 1.94 18.93
C LEU A 100 0.78 2.95 19.86
N MET A 101 0.13 3.28 20.98
CA MET A 101 0.77 4.10 22.01
C MET A 101 1.75 3.23 22.80
N ILE A 102 2.99 3.69 22.94
CA ILE A 102 3.93 3.15 23.93
C ILE A 102 3.36 3.54 25.30
N ARG A 103 2.80 2.60 26.05
CA ARG A 103 2.48 2.85 27.46
C ARG A 103 3.81 3.04 28.20
N PRO A 104 4.08 4.20 28.82
CA PRO A 104 5.22 4.33 29.70
C PRO A 104 5.06 3.35 30.88
N MET A 105 6.16 2.71 31.28
CA MET A 105 6.24 1.82 32.46
C MET A 105 5.97 2.58 33.74
#